data_AF-A0A7D6W0T2-F1
#
_entry.id   AF-A0A7D6W0T2-F1
#
_cell.length_a   1.000
_cell.length_b   1.000
_cell.length_c   1.000
_cell.angle_alpha   90.00
_cell.angle_beta   90.00
_cell.angle_gamma   90.00
#
_symmetry.space_group_name_H-M   'P 1'
#
loop_
_entity.id
_entity.type
_entity.pdbx_description
1 polymer ?
#
loop_
_entity_poly.entity_id
_entity_poly.type
_entity_poly.pdbx_seq_one_letter_code
_entity_poly.pdbx_strand_id
1 'polypeptide(L)' 'MSKIQELKEKLVELKLKKRELILAGKNTNKIDEEIDELEKQIKLEDKKDE' A
#
# COMPACT_ATOMS: atom_id res chain seq x y z
N MET A 1 -6.99 -9.95 13.75
CA MET A 1 -6.29 -8.95 12.92
C MET A 1 -7.19 -7.73 12.86
N SER A 2 -6.68 -6.54 13.17
CA SER A 2 -7.47 -5.32 13.00
C SER A 2 -7.45 -4.89 11.53
N LYS A 3 -8.52 -4.26 11.05
CA LYS A 3 -8.63 -3.78 9.67
C LYS A 3 -7.44 -2.91 9.25
N ILE A 4 -6.92 -2.08 10.18
CA ILE A 4 -5.75 -1.25 9.94
C ILE A 4 -4.44 -2.06 9.79
N GLN A 5 -4.36 -3.21 10.46
CA GLN A 5 -3.21 -4.10 10.38
C GLN A 5 -3.18 -4.80 9.01
N GLU A 6 -4.33 -5.25 8.52
CA GLU A 6 -4.48 -5.82 7.17
C GLU A 6 -4.09 -4.81 6.08
N LEU A 7 -4.49 -3.55 6.24
CA LEU A 7 -4.09 -2.48 5.32
C LEU A 7 -2.58 -2.23 5.37
N LYS A 8 -1.96 -2.21 6.55
CA LYS A 8 -0.51 -2.03 6.70
C LYS A 8 0.28 -3.20 6.09
N GLU A 9 -0.20 -4.44 6.26
CA GLU A 9 0.41 -5.62 5.64
C GLU A 9 0.33 -5.55 4.12
N LYS A 10 -0.85 -5.23 3.57
CA LYS A 10 -1.04 -5.06 2.12
C LYS A 10 -0.19 -3.93 1.53
N LEU A 11 0.03 -2.85 2.28
CA LEU A 11 0.94 -1.77 1.87
C LEU A 11 2.39 -2.26 1.74
N VAL A 12 2.85 -3.09 2.68
CA VAL A 12 4.20 -3.67 2.63
C VAL A 12 4.35 -4.58 1.41
N GLU A 13 3.37 -5.44 1.15
CA GLU A 13 3.36 -6.31 -0.04
C GLU A 13 3.43 -5.51 -1.34
N LEU A 14 2.64 -4.44 -1.48
CA LEU A 14 2.66 -3.58 -2.67
C LEU A 14 4.02 -2.89 -2.84
N LYS A 15 4.66 -2.42 -1.76
CA LYS A 15 6.00 -1.81 -1.81
C LYS A 15 7.06 -2.82 -2.23
N LEU A 16 6.97 -4.07 -1.78
CA LEU A 16 7.86 -5.15 -2.22
C LEU A 16 7.65 -5.47 -3.70
N LYS A 17 6.40 -5.65 -4.14
CA LYS A 17 6.05 -5.90 -5.53
C LYS A 17 6.50 -4.76 -6.45
N LYS A 18 6.36 -3.50 -6.01
CA LYS A 18 6.88 -2.33 -6.73
C LYS A 18 8.38 -2.47 -6.95
N ARG A 19 9.14 -2.83 -5.91
CA ARG A 19 10.59 -3.01 -5.98
C ARG A 19 10.96 -4.09 -6.99
N GLU A 20 10.26 -5.22 -6.99
CA GLU A 20 10.49 -6.30 -7.97
C GLU A 20 10.23 -5.84 -9.40
N LEU A 21 9.15 -5.08 -9.64
CA LEU A 21 8.86 -4.52 -10.96
C LEU A 21 9.92 -3.52 -11.42
N ILE A 22 10.39 -2.64 -10.53
CA ILE A 22 11.48 -1.69 -10.84
C ILE A 22 12.75 -2.46 -11.21
N LEU A 23 13.11 -3.49 -10.44
CA LEU A 23 14.29 -4.32 -10.72
C LEU A 23 14.14 -5.06 -12.06
N ALA A 24 12.91 -5.43 -12.43
CA ALA A 24 12.60 -6.03 -13.73
C ALA A 24 12.48 -5.01 -14.88
N GLY A 25 12.68 -3.71 -14.63
CA GLY A 25 12.52 -2.64 -15.62
C GLY A 25 11.08 -2.44 -16.10
N LYS A 26 10.09 -2.88 -15.31
CA LYS A 26 8.66 -2.80 -15.63
C LYS A 26 8.04 -1.51 -15.11
N ASN A 27 6.96 -1.08 -15.77
CA ASN A 27 6.17 0.07 -15.34
C ASN A 27 5.47 -0.23 -13.98
N THR A 28 5.55 0.72 -13.05
CA THR A 28 4.95 0.62 -11.71
C THR A 28 3.80 1.58 -11.45
N ASN A 29 3.38 2.38 -12.42
CA ASN A 29 2.39 3.46 -12.26
C ASN A 29 1.11 2.95 -11.58
N LYS A 30 0.65 1.75 -11.95
CA LYS A 30 -0.53 1.12 -11.31
C LYS A 30 -0.29 0.77 -9.84
N ILE A 31 0.90 0.26 -9.52
CA ILE A 31 1.26 -0.04 -8.11
C ILE A 31 1.41 1.27 -7.32
N ASP A 32 1.91 2.32 -7.95
CA ASP A 32 2.02 3.64 -7.34
C ASP A 32 0.64 4.20 -6.97
N GLU A 33 -0.32 4.14 -7.89
CA GLU A 33 -1.72 4.53 -7.63
C GLU A 33 -2.35 3.67 -6.51
N GLU A 34 -2.16 2.35 -6.54
CA GLU A 34 -2.67 1.44 -5.52
C GLU A 34 -2.06 1.74 -4.14
N ILE A 35 -0.76 2.05 -4.05
CA ILE A 35 -0.08 2.44 -2.80
C ILE A 35 -0.68 3.74 -2.26
N ASP A 36 -0.84 4.76 -3.10
CA ASP A 36 -1.37 6.06 -2.69
C ASP A 36 -2.80 5.94 -2.16
N GLU A 37 -3.64 5.13 -2.80
CA GLU A 37 -5.00 4.87 -2.35
C GLU A 37 -5.02 4.13 -1.02
N LEU A 38 -4.13 3.15 -0.83
CA LEU A 38 -4.03 2.38 0.41
C LEU A 38 -3.52 3.24 1.58
N GLU A 39 -2.55 4.14 1.34
CA GLU A 39 -2.08 5.08 2.35
C GLU A 39 -3.18 6.07 2.78
N LYS A 40 -4.05 6.50 1.85
CA LYS A 40 -5.24 7.30 2.19
C LYS A 40 -6.22 6.51 3.05
N GLN A 41 -6.49 5.25 2.71
CA GLN A 41 -7.37 4.39 3.50
C GLN A 41 -6.83 4.17 4.91
N ILE A 42 -5.53 3.91 5.06
CA ILE A 42 -4.88 3.77 6.37
C ILE A 42 -5.07 5.04 7.18
N LYS A 43 -4.78 6.22 6.61
CA LYS A 43 -4.96 7.51 7.31
C LYS A 43 -6.41 7.77 7.73
N LEU A 44 -7.38 7.36 6.93
CA LEU A 44 -8.80 7.51 7.25
C LEU A 44 -9.23 6.57 8.38
N GLU A 45 -8.73 5.34 8.37
CA GLU A 45 -9.04 4.36 9.42
C GLU A 45 -8.33 4.71 10.73
N ASP A 46 -7.07 5.19 10.69
CA ASP A 46 -6.30 5.63 11.86
C ASP A 46 -6.98 6.82 12.58
N LYS A 47 -7.62 7.71 11.81
CA LYS A 47 -8.37 8.85 12.33
C LYS A 47 -9.76 8.52 12.87
N LYS A 48 -10.30 7.32 12.62
CA LYS A 48 -11.60 6.90 13.18
C LYS A 48 -11.46 6.31 14.58
N ASP A 49 -10.25 5.90 14.96
CA ASP A 49 -9.93 5.38 16.28
C ASP A 49 -9.48 6.49 17.27
N GLU A 50 -9.48 7.76 16.86
CA GLU A 50 -9.18 8.97 17.67
C GLU A 50 -10.47 9.71 18.09
#